data_AF-V5IE83-F1
#
_entry.id   AF-V5IE83-F1
#
_cell.length_a   1.000
_cell.length_b   1.000
_cell.length_c   1.000
_cell.angle_alpha   90.00
_cell.angle_beta   90.00
_cell.angle_gamma   90.00
#
_symmetry.space_group_name_H-M   'P 1'
#
loop_
_entity.id
_entity.type
_entity.pdbx_description
1 polymer ?
#
loop_
_entity_poly.entity_id
_entity_poly.type
_entity_poly.pdbx_seq_one_letter_code
_entity_poly.pdbx_strand_id
1 'polypeptide(L)'
;EGTTKLLAVCQHRPQSLEAAKSLLTSNERMSAYMTELQRRKTSDCPTFNESTDSPSVEPSNARVAVSDIRMPLIWKDTDHFKNKGDYRRFAVFCLLKIGTEIYDTTMVSNIDRSMTDVSFEDVIVFNNIPAGFEFRMEVYSHVLQDDLSMASTPRKIKTKITNSVSKAIGKKLASSLREELNSWEIGPKFVLEAHATLGLADADDRVRTHDLVVENVENPQQQLPLFGHLGCKLAVVPDCVHEERLSGYLSVVQTPNGAGSRGRLWCILKNFQLCLWRSEEDSRHLPPVLSIPITKDTRLRPEEGASKQALRILTNASEKGHLLTADSEPELT
;
A
#
# COMPACT_ATOMS: atom_id res chain seq x y z
N GLU A 1 21.33 2.76 -12.48
CA GLU A 1 22.76 2.97 -12.85
C GLU A 1 23.54 3.80 -11.81
N GLY A 2 22.96 4.84 -11.19
CA GLY A 2 23.63 5.61 -10.14
C GLY A 2 23.90 4.80 -8.86
N THR A 3 22.89 4.10 -8.33
CA THR A 3 23.01 3.32 -7.08
C THR A 3 23.97 2.14 -7.18
N THR A 4 24.02 1.47 -8.33
CA THR A 4 24.97 0.38 -8.58
C THR A 4 26.42 0.88 -8.63
N LYS A 5 26.66 2.06 -9.22
CA LYS A 5 27.97 2.72 -9.18
C LYS A 5 28.35 3.16 -7.77
N LEU A 6 27.39 3.65 -6.98
CA LEU A 6 27.62 4.02 -5.58
C LEU A 6 27.99 2.79 -4.72
N LEU A 7 27.28 1.68 -4.88
CA LEU A 7 27.60 0.42 -4.22
C LEU A 7 29.01 -0.09 -4.55
N ALA A 8 29.46 0.05 -5.80
CA ALA A 8 30.80 -0.34 -6.22
C ALA A 8 31.92 0.50 -5.59
N VAL A 9 31.60 1.68 -5.04
CA VAL A 9 32.57 2.64 -4.47
C VAL A 9 32.46 2.73 -2.93
N CYS A 10 31.37 2.24 -2.34
CA CYS A 10 31.15 2.29 -0.89
C CYS A 10 32.16 1.42 -0.13
N GLN A 11 33.06 2.06 0.63
CA GLN A 11 33.96 1.39 1.56
C GLN A 11 33.35 1.25 2.96
N HIS A 12 32.36 2.09 3.30
CA HIS A 12 31.67 2.08 4.59
C HIS A 12 30.41 1.20 4.54
N ARG A 13 30.32 0.27 5.50
CA ARG A 13 29.23 -0.70 5.59
C ARG A 13 27.82 -0.10 5.66
N PRO A 14 27.53 0.92 6.50
CA PRO A 14 26.19 1.49 6.56
C PRO A 14 25.73 2.10 5.22
N GLN A 15 26.66 2.77 4.52
CA GLN A 15 26.38 3.37 3.21
C GLN A 15 26.10 2.31 2.14
N SER A 16 26.83 1.19 2.20
CA SER A 16 26.61 0.06 1.30
C SER A 16 25.23 -0.59 1.53
N LEU A 17 24.80 -0.74 2.80
CA LEU A 17 23.48 -1.29 3.12
C LEU A 17 22.34 -0.40 2.61
N GLU A 18 22.42 0.91 2.85
CA GLU A 18 21.38 1.84 2.39
C GLU A 18 21.31 1.91 0.86
N ALA A 19 22.46 1.84 0.19
CA ALA A 19 22.51 1.80 -1.26
C ALA A 19 21.94 0.48 -1.81
N ALA A 20 22.13 -0.65 -1.14
CA ALA A 20 21.56 -1.93 -1.52
C ALA A 20 20.03 -1.94 -1.34
N LYS A 21 19.54 -1.41 -0.21
CA LYS A 21 18.11 -1.19 0.04
C LYS A 21 17.48 -0.30 -1.04
N SER A 22 18.13 0.82 -1.37
CA SER A 22 17.67 1.75 -2.41
C SER A 22 17.62 1.08 -3.79
N LEU A 23 18.61 0.25 -4.11
CA LEU A 23 18.65 -0.51 -5.36
C LEU A 23 17.51 -1.53 -5.43
N LEU A 24 17.30 -2.30 -4.36
CA LEU A 24 16.22 -3.28 -4.26
C LEU A 24 14.85 -2.60 -4.46
N THR A 25 14.60 -1.53 -3.72
CA THR A 25 13.34 -0.77 -3.82
C THR A 25 13.14 -0.21 -5.24
N SER A 26 14.20 0.32 -5.87
CA SER A 26 14.12 0.82 -7.24
C SER A 26 13.84 -0.29 -8.26
N ASN A 27 14.39 -1.48 -8.07
CA ASN A 27 14.14 -2.62 -8.94
C ASN A 27 12.70 -3.09 -8.83
N GLU A 28 12.17 -3.18 -7.60
CA GLU A 28 10.77 -3.54 -7.35
C GLU A 28 9.80 -2.53 -7.97
N ARG A 29 10.06 -1.22 -7.81
CA ARG A 29 9.31 -0.15 -8.51
C ARG A 29 9.32 -0.35 -10.02
N MET A 30 10.50 -0.59 -10.60
CA MET A 30 10.64 -0.78 -12.05
C MET A 30 9.86 -2.02 -12.54
N SER A 31 9.95 -3.13 -11.83
CA SER A 31 9.21 -4.36 -12.13
C SER A 31 7.70 -4.13 -12.09
N ALA A 32 7.19 -3.48 -11.03
CA ALA A 32 5.76 -3.17 -10.89
C ALA A 32 5.24 -2.30 -12.06
N TYR A 33 6.00 -1.25 -12.42
CA TYR A 33 5.65 -0.41 -13.57
C TYR A 33 5.68 -1.18 -14.90
N MET A 34 6.68 -2.04 -15.10
CA MET A 34 6.78 -2.85 -16.32
C MET A 34 5.63 -3.84 -16.46
N THR A 35 5.23 -4.50 -15.36
CA THR A 35 4.07 -5.41 -15.35
C THR A 35 2.77 -4.67 -15.67
N GLU A 36 2.55 -3.48 -15.09
CA GLU A 36 1.36 -2.67 -15.37
C GLU A 36 1.33 -2.17 -16.83
N LEU A 37 2.48 -1.77 -17.39
CA LEU A 37 2.59 -1.40 -18.79
C LEU A 37 2.30 -2.57 -19.73
N GLN A 38 2.76 -3.78 -19.40
CA GLN A 38 2.46 -4.99 -20.16
C GLN A 38 0.96 -5.33 -20.12
N ARG A 39 0.34 -5.21 -18.94
CA ARG A 39 -1.11 -5.43 -18.76
C ARG A 39 -1.93 -4.50 -19.66
N ARG A 40 -1.61 -3.20 -19.68
CA ARG A 40 -2.30 -2.21 -20.54
C ARG A 40 -2.16 -2.54 -22.02
N LYS A 41 -0.96 -2.90 -22.48
CA LYS A 41 -0.73 -3.32 -23.88
C LYS A 41 -1.56 -4.54 -24.28
N THR A 42 -1.79 -5.48 -23.37
CA THR A 42 -2.65 -6.65 -23.63
C THR A 42 -4.14 -6.33 -23.56
N SER A 43 -4.53 -5.33 -22.76
CA SER A 43 -5.92 -4.85 -22.64
C SER A 43 -6.36 -3.95 -23.81
N ASP A 44 -5.42 -3.29 -24.50
CA ASP A 44 -5.67 -2.51 -25.72
C ASP A 44 -5.94 -3.38 -26.97
N CYS A 45 -6.08 -4.70 -26.82
CA CYS A 45 -6.60 -5.55 -27.90
C CYS A 45 -8.13 -5.34 -27.98
N PRO A 46 -8.67 -4.83 -29.11
CA PRO A 46 -10.04 -4.33 -29.15
C PRO A 46 -11.03 -5.50 -29.05
N THR A 47 -11.55 -5.73 -27.85
CA THR A 47 -12.82 -6.41 -27.69
C THR A 47 -13.89 -5.35 -27.98
N PHE A 48 -14.64 -5.54 -29.06
CA PHE A 48 -15.82 -4.76 -29.41
C PHE A 48 -16.85 -4.89 -28.27
N ASN A 49 -16.77 -4.03 -27.27
CA ASN A 49 -17.83 -3.84 -26.30
C ASN A 49 -18.40 -2.45 -26.53
N GLU A 50 -19.65 -2.41 -27.01
CA GLU A 50 -20.47 -1.22 -27.14
C GLU A 50 -20.47 -0.45 -25.82
N SER A 51 -19.80 0.70 -25.81
CA SER A 51 -19.87 1.66 -24.73
C SER A 51 -21.29 2.21 -24.68
N THR A 52 -22.07 1.74 -23.70
CA THR A 52 -23.29 2.43 -23.29
C THR A 52 -22.83 3.73 -22.62
N ASP A 53 -23.01 4.87 -23.30
CA ASP A 53 -22.72 6.23 -22.83
C ASP A 53 -23.70 6.64 -21.69
N SER A 54 -23.77 5.84 -20.63
CA SER A 54 -24.35 6.28 -19.36
C SER A 54 -23.23 6.92 -18.53
N PRO A 55 -23.43 8.12 -17.95
CA PRO A 55 -22.44 8.72 -17.05
C PRO A 55 -22.35 7.90 -15.76
N SER A 56 -21.56 6.82 -15.76
CA SER A 56 -21.31 6.05 -14.54
C SER A 56 -20.39 6.85 -13.64
N VAL A 57 -20.89 7.29 -12.49
CA VAL A 57 -20.05 7.94 -11.47
C VAL A 57 -19.03 6.91 -10.97
N GLU A 58 -17.74 7.20 -11.19
CA GLU A 58 -16.68 6.31 -10.73
C GLU A 58 -16.70 6.19 -9.19
N PRO A 59 -16.38 5.02 -8.61
CA PRO A 59 -16.25 4.88 -7.17
C PRO A 59 -15.26 5.90 -6.58
N SER A 60 -15.52 6.37 -5.36
CA SER A 60 -14.54 7.21 -4.66
C SER A 60 -13.27 6.42 -4.39
N ASN A 61 -12.13 7.01 -4.73
CA ASN A 61 -10.85 6.55 -4.24
C ASN A 61 -10.65 6.98 -2.78
N ALA A 62 -9.54 6.54 -2.21
CA ALA A 62 -9.19 6.77 -0.82
C ALA A 62 -7.69 7.02 -0.64
N ARG A 63 -7.38 7.62 0.52
CA ARG A 63 -6.06 7.61 1.10
C ARG A 63 -5.94 6.43 2.06
N VAL A 64 -4.87 5.67 1.94
CA VAL A 64 -4.55 4.55 2.81
C VAL A 64 -3.26 4.86 3.54
N ALA A 65 -3.28 4.84 4.87
CA ALA A 65 -2.10 5.11 5.69
C ALA A 65 -1.74 3.89 6.53
N VAL A 66 -0.45 3.59 6.58
CA VAL A 66 0.11 2.50 7.40
C VAL A 66 1.05 3.10 8.43
N SER A 67 0.91 2.67 9.68
CA SER A 67 1.65 3.18 10.84
C SER A 67 1.75 2.13 11.94
N ASP A 68 2.50 2.43 13.00
CA ASP A 68 2.65 1.57 14.19
C ASP A 68 3.13 0.15 13.85
N ILE A 69 4.03 0.05 12.87
CA ILE A 69 4.53 -1.23 12.36
C ILE A 69 5.46 -1.86 13.39
N ARG A 70 5.10 -3.05 13.88
CA ARG A 70 5.85 -3.78 14.90
C ARG A 70 5.81 -5.28 14.64
N MET A 71 6.96 -5.94 14.69
CA MET A 71 7.09 -7.38 14.49
C MET A 71 7.81 -8.01 15.68
N PRO A 72 7.14 -8.84 16.49
CA PRO A 72 7.78 -9.57 17.56
C PRO A 72 8.81 -10.58 17.03
N LEU A 73 9.90 -10.74 17.78
CA LEU A 73 10.99 -11.67 17.51
C LEU A 73 10.97 -12.83 18.50
N ILE A 74 11.41 -14.01 18.07
CA ILE A 74 11.50 -15.23 18.87
C ILE A 74 12.91 -15.83 18.83
N TRP A 75 13.73 -15.39 19.78
CA TRP A 75 15.04 -15.96 20.01
C TRP A 75 14.93 -17.27 20.79
N LYS A 76 15.83 -18.23 20.56
CA LYS A 76 15.86 -19.45 21.37
C LYS A 76 16.24 -19.10 22.81
N ASP A 77 15.66 -19.80 23.79
CA ASP A 77 15.89 -19.54 25.21
C ASP A 77 17.38 -19.61 25.62
N THR A 78 18.13 -20.51 24.98
CA THR A 78 19.58 -20.63 25.18
C THR A 78 20.33 -19.38 24.74
N ASP A 79 19.86 -18.73 23.69
CA ASP A 79 20.51 -17.60 23.06
C ASP A 79 20.18 -16.31 23.80
N HIS A 80 18.90 -16.09 24.14
CA HIS A 80 18.41 -14.90 24.84
C HIS A 80 18.78 -14.87 26.34
N PHE A 81 18.51 -15.96 27.09
CA PHE A 81 18.65 -15.96 28.55
C PHE A 81 20.02 -16.43 29.06
N LYS A 82 20.76 -17.25 28.30
CA LYS A 82 22.06 -17.80 28.75
C LYS A 82 23.27 -17.08 28.15
N ASN A 83 23.04 -16.03 27.34
CA ASN A 83 24.07 -15.24 26.66
C ASN A 83 25.06 -16.08 25.83
N LYS A 84 24.69 -17.31 25.48
CA LYS A 84 25.53 -18.30 24.79
C LYS A 84 24.78 -18.79 23.55
N GLY A 85 25.23 -18.42 22.35
CA GLY A 85 24.83 -19.13 21.13
C GLY A 85 24.59 -18.26 19.90
N ASP A 86 23.85 -17.16 20.03
CA ASP A 86 23.54 -16.29 18.90
C ASP A 86 24.19 -14.90 19.04
N TYR A 87 25.16 -14.62 18.16
CA TYR A 87 25.83 -13.32 18.02
C TYR A 87 25.43 -12.62 16.71
N ARG A 88 24.45 -13.18 15.99
CA ARG A 88 23.99 -12.61 14.72
C ARG A 88 23.37 -11.25 14.98
N ARG A 89 23.68 -10.34 14.07
CA ARG A 89 23.07 -9.02 13.99
C ARG A 89 22.39 -8.90 12.65
N PHE A 90 21.21 -8.30 12.63
CA PHE A 90 20.44 -8.12 11.41
C PHE A 90 20.25 -6.64 11.09
N ALA A 91 20.20 -6.32 9.81
CA ALA A 91 19.61 -5.10 9.29
C ALA A 91 18.27 -5.48 8.64
N VAL A 92 17.20 -4.77 9.00
CA VAL A 92 15.83 -5.08 8.57
C VAL A 92 15.16 -3.81 8.07
N PHE A 93 14.41 -3.93 6.98
CA PHE A 93 13.47 -2.91 6.51
C PHE A 93 12.27 -3.59 5.85
N CYS A 94 11.19 -2.84 5.64
CA CYS A 94 10.00 -3.34 4.99
C CYS A 94 9.75 -2.61 3.66
N LEU A 95 9.25 -3.33 2.66
CA LEU A 95 8.59 -2.74 1.50
C LEU A 95 7.07 -2.79 1.68
N LEU A 96 6.41 -1.68 1.39
CA LEU A 96 4.98 -1.51 1.46
C LEU A 96 4.47 -1.22 0.05
N LYS A 97 3.57 -2.07 -0.45
CA LYS A 97 3.12 -2.06 -1.85
C LYS A 97 1.60 -1.98 -1.94
N ILE A 98 1.09 -1.06 -2.76
CA ILE A 98 -0.30 -1.04 -3.23
C ILE A 98 -0.28 -0.74 -4.73
N GLY A 99 -0.60 -1.74 -5.56
CA GLY A 99 -0.51 -1.61 -7.01
C GLY A 99 0.91 -1.24 -7.46
N THR A 100 1.07 -0.08 -8.11
CA THR A 100 2.38 0.44 -8.55
C THR A 100 3.07 1.34 -7.52
N GLU A 101 2.36 1.73 -6.45
CA GLU A 101 2.92 2.55 -5.38
C GLU A 101 3.71 1.65 -4.43
N ILE A 102 5.02 1.89 -4.34
CA ILE A 102 5.93 1.10 -3.50
C ILE A 102 6.78 2.06 -2.65
N TYR A 103 6.68 1.90 -1.34
CA TYR A 103 7.45 2.65 -0.35
C TYR A 103 8.29 1.70 0.50
N ASP A 104 9.35 2.22 1.11
CA ASP A 104 10.26 1.50 1.98
C ASP A 104 10.36 2.19 3.35
N THR A 105 10.48 1.42 4.42
CA THR A 105 10.66 1.97 5.78
C THR A 105 12.10 2.39 6.05
N THR A 106 12.33 3.11 7.14
CA THR A 106 13.67 3.35 7.64
C THR A 106 14.32 2.02 8.04
N MET A 107 15.57 1.79 7.62
CA MET A 107 16.27 0.53 7.94
C MET A 107 16.71 0.52 9.40
N VAL A 108 16.28 -0.50 10.14
CA VAL A 108 16.72 -0.75 11.51
C VAL A 108 17.94 -1.68 11.46
N SER A 109 19.06 -1.22 12.01
CA SER A 109 20.33 -1.97 12.00
C SER A 109 20.71 -2.45 13.40
N ASN A 110 21.57 -3.47 13.45
CA ASN A 110 22.07 -4.09 14.68
C ASN A 110 20.98 -4.76 15.54
N ILE A 111 19.96 -5.33 14.90
CA ILE A 111 18.97 -6.15 15.60
C ILE A 111 19.65 -7.40 16.12
N ASP A 112 19.64 -7.59 17.43
CA ASP A 112 20.28 -8.72 18.10
C ASP A 112 19.34 -9.34 19.15
N ARG A 113 19.82 -10.39 19.80
CA ARG A 113 19.10 -11.15 20.81
C ARG A 113 18.59 -10.34 22.01
N SER A 114 19.03 -9.11 22.22
CA SER A 114 18.50 -8.27 23.29
C SER A 114 17.13 -7.64 22.93
N MET A 115 16.76 -7.66 21.65
CA MET A 115 15.51 -7.08 21.17
C MET A 115 14.39 -8.12 21.11
N THR A 116 13.22 -7.77 21.65
CA THR A 116 12.01 -8.59 21.60
C THR A 116 11.16 -8.36 20.37
N ASP A 117 11.38 -7.26 19.67
CA ASP A 117 10.60 -6.83 18.52
C ASP A 117 11.36 -5.82 17.66
N VAL A 118 10.93 -5.68 16.41
CA VAL A 118 11.37 -4.65 15.47
C VAL A 118 10.21 -3.69 15.24
N SER A 119 10.41 -2.41 15.51
CA SER A 119 9.40 -1.36 15.29
C SER A 119 9.90 -0.30 14.31
N PHE A 120 9.00 0.23 13.49
CA PHE A 120 9.27 1.32 12.57
C PHE A 120 8.40 2.52 12.93
N GLU A 121 9.00 3.71 13.02
CA GLU A 121 8.30 4.98 13.28
C GLU A 121 7.68 5.58 12.02
N ASP A 122 7.95 4.99 10.85
CA ASP A 122 7.48 5.48 9.56
C ASP A 122 5.94 5.46 9.47
N VAL A 123 5.38 6.57 8.98
CA VAL A 123 3.98 6.67 8.58
C VAL A 123 3.94 6.83 7.06
N ILE A 124 3.42 5.82 6.38
CA ILE A 124 3.41 5.75 4.92
C ILE A 124 1.98 5.96 4.42
N VAL A 125 1.80 6.91 3.49
CA VAL A 125 0.49 7.29 2.96
C VAL A 125 0.44 7.05 1.45
N PHE A 126 -0.51 6.22 1.03
CA PHE A 126 -0.88 5.97 -0.35
C PHE A 126 -2.07 6.84 -0.73
N ASN A 127 -2.03 7.45 -1.91
CA ASN A 127 -3.08 8.34 -2.39
C ASN A 127 -3.79 7.73 -3.60
N ASN A 128 -5.05 8.13 -3.83
CA ASN A 128 -5.83 7.73 -4.99
C ASN A 128 -5.98 6.20 -5.12
N ILE A 129 -6.24 5.52 -4.00
CA ILE A 129 -6.36 4.07 -3.92
C ILE A 129 -7.82 3.64 -4.06
N PRO A 130 -8.15 2.72 -4.99
CA PRO A 130 -9.51 2.23 -5.16
C PRO A 130 -9.94 1.33 -3.99
N ALA A 131 -11.25 1.18 -3.77
CA ALA A 131 -11.79 0.41 -2.64
C ALA A 131 -11.39 -1.08 -2.62
N GLY A 132 -11.08 -1.66 -3.79
CA GLY A 132 -10.65 -3.06 -3.93
C GLY A 132 -9.14 -3.27 -3.85
N PHE A 133 -8.42 -2.39 -3.14
CA PHE A 133 -6.97 -2.48 -3.05
C PHE A 133 -6.49 -3.71 -2.28
N GLU A 134 -5.29 -4.15 -2.65
CA GLU A 134 -4.51 -5.13 -1.91
C GLU A 134 -3.23 -4.44 -1.44
N PHE A 135 -3.05 -4.37 -0.12
CA PHE A 135 -1.82 -3.93 0.50
C PHE A 135 -0.91 -5.12 0.77
N ARG A 136 0.33 -5.09 0.28
CA ARG A 136 1.33 -6.11 0.56
C ARG A 136 2.51 -5.49 1.30
N MET A 137 2.83 -6.03 2.47
CA MET A 137 4.04 -5.71 3.22
C MET A 137 5.04 -6.85 3.08
N GLU A 138 6.28 -6.55 2.76
CA GLU A 138 7.37 -7.51 2.62
C GLU A 138 8.52 -7.14 3.57
N VAL A 139 8.99 -8.10 4.35
CA VAL A 139 10.06 -7.93 5.33
C VAL A 139 11.36 -8.42 4.73
N TYR A 140 12.34 -7.52 4.63
CA TYR A 140 13.66 -7.84 4.11
C TYR A 140 14.71 -7.79 5.22
N SER A 141 15.60 -8.79 5.26
CA SER A 141 16.71 -8.80 6.21
C SER A 141 18.08 -9.04 5.55
N HIS A 142 19.12 -8.59 6.23
CA HIS A 142 20.52 -8.90 5.91
C HIS A 142 21.32 -9.14 7.18
N VAL A 143 22.07 -10.24 7.22
CA VAL A 143 22.94 -10.59 8.36
C VAL A 143 24.22 -9.73 8.33
N LEU A 144 24.46 -8.99 9.41
CA LEU A 144 25.59 -8.09 9.57
C LEU A 144 26.85 -8.80 10.08
N GLN A 145 26.73 -9.63 11.11
CA GLN A 145 27.87 -10.34 11.67
C GLN A 145 27.49 -11.81 11.80
N ASP A 146 28.22 -12.66 11.09
CA ASP A 146 28.19 -14.10 11.27
C ASP A 146 29.56 -14.48 11.88
N ASP A 147 29.62 -14.63 13.21
CA ASP A 147 30.85 -14.81 13.99
C ASP A 147 31.48 -16.21 13.82
N LEU A 148 31.36 -16.83 12.64
CA LEU A 148 32.11 -18.05 12.30
C LEU A 148 33.55 -17.75 11.84
N SER A 149 33.93 -16.48 11.65
CA SER A 149 35.27 -16.10 11.18
C SER A 149 36.29 -15.77 12.28
N MET A 150 35.87 -15.65 13.55
CA MET A 150 36.77 -15.30 14.66
C MET A 150 37.80 -16.39 15.03
N ALA A 151 37.73 -17.59 14.43
CA ALA A 151 38.63 -18.70 14.72
C ALA A 151 39.53 -19.13 13.55
N SER A 152 39.69 -18.34 12.49
CA SER A 152 40.60 -18.72 11.39
C SER A 152 41.64 -17.65 11.09
N THR A 153 42.90 -18.04 11.28
CA THR A 153 44.11 -17.34 10.88
C THR A 153 43.97 -16.60 9.54
N PRO A 154 44.51 -15.37 9.40
CA PRO A 154 44.38 -14.61 8.16
C PRO A 154 45.00 -15.39 7.00
N ARG A 155 44.15 -15.86 6.06
CA ARG A 155 44.61 -16.49 4.83
C ARG A 155 45.36 -15.44 4.01
N LYS A 156 46.67 -15.62 3.89
CA LYS A 156 47.55 -14.83 3.03
C LYS A 156 47.04 -14.91 1.59
N ILE A 157 46.43 -13.81 1.12
CA ILE A 157 46.08 -13.62 -0.29
C ILE A 157 47.39 -13.53 -1.06
N LYS A 158 47.68 -14.54 -1.88
CA LYS A 158 48.87 -14.61 -2.73
C LYS A 158 48.46 -14.26 -4.17
N THR A 159 48.18 -12.99 -4.44
CA THR A 159 47.91 -12.51 -5.79
C THR A 159 49.23 -12.19 -6.49
N LYS A 160 49.69 -13.08 -7.36
CA LYS A 160 50.67 -12.74 -8.41
C LYS A 160 49.95 -11.90 -9.46
N ILE A 161 50.24 -10.60 -9.49
CA ILE A 161 49.82 -9.71 -10.58
C ILE A 161 50.92 -9.77 -11.64
N THR A 162 50.67 -10.46 -12.75
CA THR A 162 51.51 -10.36 -13.94
C THR A 162 51.06 -9.17 -14.77
N ASN A 163 51.90 -8.14 -14.83
CA ASN A 163 51.73 -6.97 -15.70
C ASN A 163 51.70 -7.40 -17.17
N SER A 164 50.65 -7.02 -17.89
CA SER A 164 50.67 -6.91 -19.34
C SER A 164 49.87 -5.69 -19.78
N VAL A 165 50.62 -4.71 -20.28
CA VAL A 165 50.16 -3.47 -20.90
C VAL A 165 49.71 -3.81 -22.31
N SER A 166 48.48 -3.45 -22.69
CA SER A 166 48.12 -3.28 -24.11
C SER A 166 46.99 -2.26 -24.27
N LYS A 167 47.31 -1.21 -25.02
CA LYS A 167 46.46 -0.09 -25.45
C LYS A 167 45.39 -0.57 -26.41
N ALA A 168 44.15 -0.73 -25.96
CA ALA A 168 42.92 -0.72 -26.78
C ALA A 168 41.68 -0.77 -25.87
N ILE A 169 41.50 0.20 -24.96
CA ILE A 169 40.42 0.17 -23.96
C ILE A 169 39.58 1.44 -24.09
N GLY A 170 38.38 1.28 -24.64
CA GLY A 170 37.39 2.36 -24.73
C GLY A 170 35.96 1.86 -24.94
N LYS A 171 35.78 0.75 -25.68
CA LYS A 171 34.43 0.18 -25.94
C LYS A 171 34.17 -1.20 -25.32
N LYS A 172 35.22 -1.99 -25.03
CA LYS A 172 35.08 -3.28 -24.32
C LYS A 172 35.03 -3.16 -22.78
N LEU A 173 35.44 -2.03 -22.21
CA LEU A 173 35.35 -1.84 -20.75
C LEU A 173 33.91 -1.59 -20.30
N ALA A 174 33.07 -0.92 -21.11
CA ALA A 174 31.66 -0.71 -20.77
C ALA A 174 30.84 -2.01 -20.81
N SER A 175 31.17 -2.93 -21.73
CA SER A 175 30.56 -4.27 -21.78
C SER A 175 31.13 -5.18 -20.70
N SER A 176 32.45 -5.17 -20.45
CA SER A 176 33.07 -5.94 -19.37
C SER A 176 32.66 -5.44 -17.99
N LEU A 177 32.47 -4.13 -17.80
CA LEU A 177 31.87 -3.57 -16.59
C LEU A 177 30.39 -3.90 -16.52
N ARG A 178 29.60 -3.88 -17.60
CA ARG A 178 28.20 -4.35 -17.55
C ARG A 178 28.10 -5.83 -17.19
N GLU A 179 29.03 -6.65 -17.67
CA GLU A 179 29.05 -8.09 -17.45
C GLU A 179 29.64 -8.44 -16.08
N GLU A 180 30.63 -7.70 -15.57
CA GLU A 180 31.11 -7.75 -14.17
C GLU A 180 30.08 -7.16 -13.19
N LEU A 181 29.34 -6.11 -13.58
CA LEU A 181 28.24 -5.55 -12.78
C LEU A 181 27.03 -6.50 -12.70
N ASN A 182 26.90 -7.41 -13.68
CA ASN A 182 25.87 -8.46 -13.69
C ASN A 182 26.36 -9.80 -13.11
N SER A 183 27.68 -10.00 -12.93
CA SER A 183 28.26 -11.29 -12.50
C SER A 183 29.09 -11.23 -11.21
N TRP A 184 29.22 -10.07 -10.57
CA TRP A 184 29.74 -9.95 -9.22
C TRP A 184 28.64 -9.48 -8.26
N GLU A 185 28.51 -10.15 -7.13
CA GLU A 185 27.65 -9.80 -5.99
C GLU A 185 28.03 -8.40 -5.46
N ILE A 186 27.49 -7.33 -6.06
CA ILE A 186 27.85 -5.96 -5.68
C ILE A 186 26.98 -5.53 -4.50
N GLY A 187 27.57 -5.66 -3.31
CA GLY A 187 27.02 -5.14 -2.06
C GLY A 187 26.19 -6.15 -1.27
N PRO A 188 25.73 -5.75 -0.08
CA PRO A 188 24.95 -6.62 0.80
C PRO A 188 23.64 -7.03 0.13
N LYS A 189 23.34 -8.33 0.16
CA LYS A 189 22.09 -8.88 -0.38
C LYS A 189 21.05 -8.97 0.72
N PHE A 190 19.92 -8.30 0.52
CA PHE A 190 18.75 -8.49 1.35
C PHE A 190 17.93 -9.69 0.87
N VAL A 191 17.41 -10.45 1.82
CA VAL A 191 16.56 -11.62 1.61
C VAL A 191 15.15 -11.28 2.07
N LEU A 192 14.15 -11.69 1.28
CA LEU A 192 12.75 -11.63 1.68
C LEU A 192 12.50 -12.70 2.74
N GLU A 193 12.20 -12.27 3.97
CA GLU A 193 11.99 -13.14 5.14
C GLU A 193 10.53 -13.55 5.29
N ALA A 194 9.62 -12.62 5.03
CA ALA A 194 8.19 -12.83 5.22
C ALA A 194 7.38 -11.76 4.49
N HIS A 195 6.09 -12.02 4.30
CA HIS A 195 5.15 -11.01 3.82
C HIS A 195 3.78 -11.13 4.49
N ALA A 196 2.99 -10.06 4.45
CA ALA A 196 1.58 -10.05 4.80
C ALA A 196 0.79 -9.29 3.73
N THR A 197 -0.46 -9.71 3.55
CA THR A 197 -1.40 -9.09 2.60
C THR A 197 -2.65 -8.67 3.34
N LEU A 198 -3.02 -7.39 3.24
CA LEU A 198 -4.17 -6.78 3.91
C LEU A 198 -5.09 -6.10 2.88
N GLY A 199 -6.38 -6.03 3.17
CA GLY A 199 -7.35 -5.34 2.33
C GLY A 199 -8.20 -4.33 3.10
N LEU A 200 -9.27 -3.84 2.47
CA LEU A 200 -10.21 -2.91 3.11
C LEU A 200 -10.89 -3.50 4.36
N ALA A 201 -11.12 -4.82 4.39
CA ALA A 201 -11.65 -5.51 5.57
C ALA A 201 -10.69 -5.43 6.77
N ASP A 202 -9.42 -5.13 6.51
CA ASP A 202 -8.40 -5.04 7.52
C ASP A 202 -8.20 -3.65 8.11
N ALA A 203 -8.88 -2.66 7.54
CA ALA A 203 -8.77 -1.27 7.97
C ALA A 203 -9.39 -1.06 9.36
N ASP A 204 -8.67 -0.35 10.23
CA ASP A 204 -9.09 -0.09 11.61
C ASP A 204 -8.43 1.19 12.13
N ASP A 205 -9.06 1.84 13.12
CA ASP A 205 -8.49 3.03 13.76
C ASP A 205 -7.44 2.68 14.83
N ARG A 206 -7.32 1.39 15.18
CA ARG A 206 -6.36 0.83 16.14
C ARG A 206 -5.33 -0.07 15.46
N VAL A 207 -4.27 -0.37 16.21
CA VAL A 207 -3.29 -1.38 15.82
C VAL A 207 -3.94 -2.75 15.89
N ARG A 208 -3.88 -3.51 14.80
CA ARG A 208 -4.30 -4.91 14.74
C ARG A 208 -3.12 -5.82 14.46
N THR A 209 -3.26 -7.08 14.86
CA THR A 209 -2.25 -8.12 14.64
C THR A 209 -2.66 -8.95 13.43
N HIS A 210 -1.70 -9.19 12.55
CA HIS A 210 -1.84 -9.91 11.30
C HIS A 210 -0.76 -11.00 11.22
N ASP A 211 -1.07 -12.09 10.53
CA ASP A 211 -0.11 -13.18 10.37
C ASP A 211 0.87 -12.86 9.24
N LEU A 212 2.15 -13.17 9.49
CA LEU A 212 3.21 -13.11 8.49
C LEU A 212 3.39 -14.49 7.86
N VAL A 213 3.36 -14.53 6.54
CA VAL A 213 3.75 -15.70 5.74
C VAL A 213 5.26 -15.66 5.57
N VAL A 214 5.95 -16.56 6.24
CA VAL A 214 7.41 -16.66 6.21
C VAL A 214 7.87 -17.24 4.86
N GLU A 215 8.79 -16.52 4.20
CA GLU A 215 9.37 -16.86 2.91
C GLU A 215 10.73 -17.55 3.12
N ASN A 216 10.90 -18.71 2.49
CA ASN A 216 12.16 -19.47 2.42
C ASN A 216 12.71 -20.04 3.75
N VAL A 217 12.85 -21.37 3.81
CA VAL A 217 13.40 -22.14 4.97
C VAL A 217 14.76 -22.78 4.63
N GLU A 218 15.34 -22.47 3.47
CA GLU A 218 16.56 -23.15 2.99
C GLU A 218 17.78 -22.90 3.89
N ASN A 219 17.87 -21.74 4.54
CA ASN A 219 18.96 -21.39 5.46
C ASN A 219 18.45 -20.78 6.78
N PRO A 220 17.97 -21.61 7.73
CA PRO A 220 17.45 -21.14 9.03
C PRO A 220 18.49 -20.36 9.86
N GLN A 221 19.77 -20.56 9.59
CA GLN A 221 20.88 -19.88 10.26
C GLN A 221 21.07 -18.43 9.81
N GLN A 222 20.46 -18.01 8.71
CA GLN A 222 20.52 -16.64 8.21
C GLN A 222 19.18 -15.90 8.33
N GLN A 223 18.15 -16.60 8.81
CA GLN A 223 16.81 -16.09 8.94
C GLN A 223 16.66 -15.18 10.15
N LEU A 224 15.91 -14.09 9.98
CA LEU A 224 15.47 -13.25 11.08
C LEU A 224 14.49 -14.07 11.94
N PRO A 225 14.66 -14.15 13.27
CA PRO A 225 13.80 -14.96 14.12
C PRO A 225 12.45 -14.27 14.35
N LEU A 226 11.60 -14.21 13.33
CA LEU A 226 10.26 -13.64 13.41
C LEU A 226 9.32 -14.56 14.21
N PHE A 227 8.50 -13.99 15.10
CA PHE A 227 7.44 -14.73 15.79
C PHE A 227 6.27 -15.10 14.87
N GLY A 228 6.20 -14.51 13.66
CA GLY A 228 5.17 -14.79 12.67
C GLY A 228 3.97 -13.84 12.71
N HIS A 229 4.06 -12.73 13.45
CA HIS A 229 3.00 -11.72 13.48
C HIS A 229 3.52 -10.31 13.16
N LEU A 230 2.63 -9.53 12.56
CA LEU A 230 2.76 -8.12 12.26
C LEU A 230 1.69 -7.34 13.02
N GLY A 231 2.10 -6.45 13.91
CA GLY A 231 1.25 -5.39 14.42
C GLY A 231 1.34 -4.18 13.49
N CYS A 232 0.22 -3.68 13.00
CA CYS A 232 0.18 -2.38 12.31
C CYS A 232 -1.22 -1.76 12.39
N LYS A 233 -1.29 -0.46 12.14
CA LYS A 233 -2.53 0.26 11.91
C LYS A 233 -2.67 0.57 10.42
N LEU A 234 -3.75 0.08 9.81
CA LEU A 234 -4.15 0.36 8.42
C LEU A 234 -5.37 1.29 8.43
N ALA A 235 -5.14 2.60 8.29
CA ALA A 235 -6.21 3.60 8.26
C ALA A 235 -6.62 3.90 6.82
N VAL A 236 -7.92 3.94 6.54
CA VAL A 236 -8.46 4.25 5.20
C VAL A 236 -9.43 5.41 5.31
N VAL A 237 -9.18 6.47 4.53
CA VAL A 237 -10.04 7.65 4.45
C VAL A 237 -10.43 7.87 2.99
N PRO A 238 -11.69 7.62 2.60
CA PRO A 238 -12.13 7.86 1.24
C PRO A 238 -12.27 9.35 0.95
N ASP A 239 -11.99 9.73 -0.29
CA ASP A 239 -11.98 11.13 -0.73
C ASP A 239 -13.38 11.76 -0.65
N CYS A 240 -14.43 10.95 -0.82
CA CYS A 240 -15.83 11.36 -0.64
C CYS A 240 -16.18 11.90 0.76
N VAL A 241 -15.32 11.72 1.77
CA VAL A 241 -15.47 12.36 3.08
C VAL A 241 -15.30 13.88 2.98
N HIS A 242 -14.37 14.33 2.14
CA HIS A 242 -14.00 15.73 2.01
C HIS A 242 -14.44 16.36 0.69
N GLU A 243 -14.67 15.54 -0.32
CA GLU A 243 -15.05 15.95 -1.66
C GLU A 243 -16.51 15.63 -1.95
N GLU A 244 -17.16 16.55 -2.66
CA GLU A 244 -18.49 16.33 -3.21
C GLU A 244 -18.41 15.29 -4.33
N ARG A 245 -19.22 14.22 -4.22
CA ARG A 245 -19.26 13.17 -5.24
C ARG A 245 -20.26 13.47 -6.34
N LEU A 246 -21.40 14.01 -5.95
CA LEU A 246 -22.48 14.34 -6.85
C LEU A 246 -23.27 15.51 -6.27
N SER A 247 -23.69 16.42 -7.13
CA SER A 247 -24.70 17.42 -6.80
C SER A 247 -25.68 17.60 -7.92
N GLY A 248 -26.88 18.04 -7.56
CA GLY A 248 -27.96 18.23 -8.50
C GLY A 248 -29.27 18.55 -7.81
N TYR A 249 -30.27 18.90 -8.60
CA TYR A 249 -31.61 19.15 -8.08
C TYR A 249 -32.42 17.87 -8.06
N LEU A 250 -33.00 17.53 -6.90
CA LEU A 250 -33.98 16.45 -6.77
C LEU A 250 -35.25 16.99 -6.12
N SER A 251 -36.39 16.45 -6.53
CA SER A 251 -37.68 16.76 -5.92
C SER A 251 -37.98 15.77 -4.80
N VAL A 252 -38.20 16.25 -3.58
CA VAL A 252 -38.62 15.38 -2.46
C VAL A 252 -40.13 15.24 -2.48
N VAL A 253 -40.62 14.00 -2.52
CA VAL A 253 -42.06 13.73 -2.58
C VAL A 253 -42.61 13.34 -1.21
N GLN A 254 -41.86 12.56 -0.43
CA GLN A 254 -42.33 12.09 0.87
C GLN A 254 -41.17 11.90 1.86
N THR A 255 -41.33 12.43 3.07
CA THR A 255 -40.45 12.16 4.20
C THR A 255 -41.07 11.08 5.10
N PRO A 256 -40.28 10.38 5.94
CA PRO A 256 -40.76 9.34 6.86
C PRO A 256 -41.92 9.77 7.76
N ASN A 257 -42.00 11.08 8.06
CA ASN A 257 -43.00 11.67 8.95
C ASN A 257 -44.30 12.03 8.23
N GLY A 258 -44.44 11.73 6.94
CA GLY A 258 -45.63 12.03 6.14
C GLY A 258 -45.78 13.49 5.72
N ALA A 259 -44.91 14.39 6.19
CA ALA A 259 -44.82 15.76 5.72
C ALA A 259 -44.04 15.80 4.39
N GLY A 260 -44.74 15.59 3.28
CA GLY A 260 -44.20 15.80 1.93
C GLY A 260 -44.45 17.23 1.48
N SER A 261 -43.41 18.06 1.44
CA SER A 261 -43.43 19.29 0.63
C SER A 261 -42.87 18.91 -0.74
N ARG A 262 -43.71 18.97 -1.78
CA ARG A 262 -43.27 18.77 -3.16
C ARG A 262 -42.44 19.99 -3.57
N GLY A 263 -41.14 19.92 -3.33
CA GLY A 263 -40.20 21.00 -3.57
C GLY A 263 -38.92 20.49 -4.20
N ARG A 264 -38.42 21.24 -5.19
CA ARG A 264 -37.12 21.01 -5.81
C ARG A 264 -36.03 21.49 -4.85
N LEU A 265 -35.14 20.59 -4.45
CA LEU A 265 -34.07 20.86 -3.49
C LEU A 265 -32.72 20.59 -4.14
N TRP A 266 -31.74 21.42 -3.82
CA TRP A 266 -30.35 21.19 -4.17
C TRP A 266 -29.77 20.10 -3.26
N CYS A 267 -29.25 19.04 -3.86
CA CYS A 267 -28.77 17.85 -3.17
C CYS A 267 -27.27 17.71 -3.37
N ILE A 268 -26.55 17.36 -2.31
CA ILE A 268 -25.11 17.08 -2.35
C ILE A 268 -24.88 15.72 -1.69
N LEU A 269 -24.18 14.82 -2.38
CA LEU A 269 -23.69 13.56 -1.86
C LEU A 269 -22.23 13.72 -1.42
N LYS A 270 -22.01 13.72 -0.10
CA LYS A 270 -20.70 13.91 0.53
C LYS A 270 -20.70 13.30 1.92
N ASN A 271 -19.56 12.82 2.37
CA ASN A 271 -19.36 12.32 3.74
C ASN A 271 -20.37 11.24 4.14
N PHE A 272 -20.64 10.30 3.22
CA PHE A 272 -21.64 9.26 3.42
C PHE A 272 -23.02 9.81 3.81
N GLN A 273 -23.36 11.01 3.32
CA GLN A 273 -24.64 11.65 3.56
C GLN A 273 -25.15 12.27 2.26
N LEU A 274 -26.46 12.12 2.04
CA LEU A 274 -27.19 12.90 1.05
C LEU A 274 -27.84 14.07 1.79
N CYS A 275 -27.32 15.27 1.56
CA CYS A 275 -27.80 16.49 2.21
C CYS A 275 -28.58 17.35 1.21
N LEU A 276 -29.68 17.96 1.67
CA LEU A 276 -30.62 18.69 0.83
C LEU A 276 -30.85 20.12 1.35
N TRP A 277 -30.80 21.09 0.44
CA TRP A 277 -31.02 22.52 0.68
C TRP A 277 -32.06 23.09 -0.28
N ARG A 278 -32.61 24.27 0.01
CA ARG A 278 -33.58 24.91 -0.89
C ARG A 278 -32.93 25.47 -2.16
N SER A 279 -31.66 25.85 -2.08
CA SER A 279 -30.87 26.39 -3.19
C SER A 279 -29.41 25.95 -3.08
N GLU A 280 -28.65 26.11 -4.17
CA GLU A 280 -27.19 25.91 -4.15
C GLU A 280 -26.49 26.91 -3.22
N GLU A 281 -26.94 28.16 -3.18
CA GLU A 281 -26.34 29.21 -2.33
C GLU A 281 -26.50 28.88 -0.84
N ASP A 282 -27.66 28.34 -0.45
CA ASP A 282 -27.92 27.90 0.93
C ASP A 282 -26.93 26.82 1.37
N SER A 283 -26.48 25.94 0.46
CA SER A 283 -25.55 24.85 0.80
C SER A 283 -24.20 25.35 1.31
N ARG A 284 -23.84 26.60 1.01
CA ARG A 284 -22.57 27.22 1.38
C ARG A 284 -22.65 27.92 2.74
N HIS A 285 -23.84 28.25 3.21
CA HIS A 285 -24.05 29.16 4.34
C HIS A 285 -24.99 28.65 5.42
N LEU A 286 -25.86 27.68 5.10
CA LEU A 286 -26.92 27.19 5.97
C LEU A 286 -26.81 25.67 6.19
N PRO A 287 -27.32 25.15 7.32
CA PRO A 287 -27.44 23.71 7.53
C PRO A 287 -28.48 23.11 6.56
N PRO A 288 -28.35 21.82 6.19
CA PRO A 288 -29.29 21.16 5.31
C PRO A 288 -30.68 21.07 5.94
N VAL A 289 -31.71 21.20 5.11
CA VAL A 289 -33.11 21.01 5.49
C VAL A 289 -33.37 19.53 5.81
N LEU A 290 -32.67 18.63 5.12
CA LEU A 290 -32.73 17.20 5.33
C LEU A 290 -31.33 16.59 5.09
N SER A 291 -30.92 15.68 5.97
CA SER A 291 -29.71 14.88 5.79
C SER A 291 -30.07 13.41 5.95
N ILE A 292 -29.73 12.62 4.93
CA ILE A 292 -30.01 11.19 4.88
C ILE A 292 -28.67 10.45 4.95
N PRO A 293 -28.41 9.65 6.00
CA PRO A 293 -27.18 8.88 6.09
C PRO A 293 -27.16 7.74 5.07
N ILE A 294 -26.01 7.59 4.41
CA ILE A 294 -25.72 6.52 3.46
C ILE A 294 -24.79 5.54 4.14
N THR A 295 -25.24 4.31 4.28
CA THR A 295 -24.52 3.23 4.96
C THR A 295 -24.48 2.00 4.08
N LYS A 296 -23.72 0.98 4.47
CA LYS A 296 -23.70 -0.31 3.75
C LYS A 296 -25.09 -0.98 3.65
N ASP A 297 -25.99 -0.64 4.56
CA ASP A 297 -27.36 -1.17 4.59
C ASP A 297 -28.37 -0.27 3.86
N THR A 298 -27.94 0.87 3.32
CA THR A 298 -28.82 1.76 2.56
C THR A 298 -29.28 1.06 1.30
N ARG A 299 -30.61 0.93 1.13
CA ARG A 299 -31.21 0.27 -0.02
C ARG A 299 -31.99 1.27 -0.85
N LEU A 300 -31.83 1.16 -2.15
CA LEU A 300 -32.57 1.92 -3.13
C LEU A 300 -33.69 1.05 -3.69
N ARG A 301 -34.93 1.56 -3.66
CA ARG A 301 -36.08 0.90 -4.31
C ARG A 301 -36.72 1.85 -5.31
N PRO A 302 -36.87 1.48 -6.59
CA PRO A 302 -37.71 2.22 -7.51
C PRO A 302 -39.17 2.13 -7.04
N GLU A 303 -39.91 3.23 -7.14
CA GLU A 303 -41.34 3.24 -6.79
C GLU A 303 -42.17 2.93 -8.05
N GLU A 304 -42.83 1.76 -8.08
CA GLU A 304 -43.71 1.38 -9.18
C GLU A 304 -45.00 2.23 -9.16
N GLY A 305 -45.27 2.95 -10.26
CA GLY A 305 -46.51 3.73 -10.45
C GLY A 305 -46.40 5.25 -10.24
N ALA A 306 -45.28 5.74 -9.69
CA ALA A 306 -44.88 7.14 -9.86
C ALA A 306 -44.18 7.29 -11.23
N SER A 307 -43.92 8.52 -11.71
CA SER A 307 -43.16 8.74 -12.95
C SER A 307 -41.90 7.86 -13.01
N LYS A 308 -41.39 7.54 -14.21
CA LYS A 308 -40.23 6.65 -14.47
C LYS A 308 -38.91 7.05 -13.76
N GLN A 309 -38.94 7.98 -12.81
CA GLN A 309 -37.82 8.67 -12.20
C GLN A 309 -37.95 8.80 -10.66
N ALA A 310 -38.70 7.90 -10.00
CA ALA A 310 -38.91 7.92 -8.55
C ALA A 310 -38.09 6.84 -7.82
N LEU A 311 -37.35 7.26 -6.80
CA LEU A 311 -36.48 6.40 -5.99
C LEU A 311 -36.73 6.59 -4.50
N ARG A 312 -36.97 5.48 -3.81
CA ARG A 312 -37.11 5.44 -2.36
C ARG A 312 -35.80 4.99 -1.72
N ILE A 313 -35.23 5.86 -0.90
CA ILE A 313 -34.05 5.57 -0.08
C ILE A 313 -34.51 5.00 1.26
N LEU A 314 -34.16 3.74 1.52
CA LEU A 314 -34.41 3.05 2.77
C LEU A 314 -33.11 3.00 3.57
N THR A 315 -33.18 3.41 4.82
CA THR A 315 -32.05 3.36 5.77
C THR A 315 -32.49 2.61 7.02
N ASN A 316 -31.56 2.04 7.78
CA ASN A 316 -31.90 1.35 9.04
C ASN A 316 -32.62 2.27 10.05
N ALA A 317 -32.47 3.59 9.93
CA ALA A 317 -33.13 4.57 10.78
C ALA A 317 -34.63 4.76 10.47
N SER A 318 -35.10 4.33 9.28
CA SER A 318 -36.49 4.52 8.87
C SER A 318 -36.94 3.52 7.81
N GLU A 319 -37.83 2.60 8.19
CA GLU A 319 -38.46 1.64 7.27
C GLU A 319 -39.38 2.31 6.24
N LYS A 320 -39.89 3.52 6.52
CA LYS A 320 -40.75 4.28 5.59
C LYS A 320 -39.96 4.90 4.43
N GLY A 321 -38.66 5.15 4.66
CA GLY A 321 -37.75 5.73 3.67
C GLY A 321 -38.07 7.17 3.26
N HIS A 322 -37.19 7.73 2.44
CA HIS A 322 -37.38 9.03 1.78
C HIS A 322 -37.66 8.79 0.30
N LEU A 323 -38.75 9.36 -0.24
CA LEU A 323 -39.09 9.27 -1.65
C LEU A 323 -38.58 10.52 -2.38
N LEU A 324 -37.66 10.31 -3.32
CA LEU A 324 -37.05 11.32 -4.17
C LEU A 324 -37.45 11.07 -5.62
N THR A 325 -37.56 12.14 -6.41
CA THR A 325 -37.78 12.06 -7.85
C THR A 325 -36.80 12.96 -8.58
N ALA A 326 -36.21 12.47 -9.66
CA ALA A 326 -35.42 13.28 -10.58
C ALA A 326 -36.31 13.82 -11.71
N ASP A 327 -35.88 14.92 -12.34
CA ASP A 327 -36.59 15.50 -13.49
C ASP A 327 -36.20 14.78 -14.80
N SER A 328 -35.05 14.08 -14.80
CA SER A 328 -34.53 13.29 -15.93
C SER A 328 -33.98 11.92 -15.48
N GLU A 329 -33.95 10.95 -16.39
CA GLU A 329 -33.36 9.62 -16.16
C GLU A 329 -31.84 9.66 -15.86
N PRO A 330 -31.00 10.48 -16.53
CA PRO A 330 -29.57 10.57 -16.22
C PRO A 330 -29.25 11.23 -14.88
N GLU A 331 -30.13 12.08 -14.33
CA GLU A 331 -29.95 12.64 -12.97
C GLU A 331 -30.25 11.62 -11.87
N LEU A 332 -30.96 10.54 -12.22
CA LEU A 332 -31.35 9.48 -11.30
C LEU A 332 -30.32 8.34 -11.22
N THR A 333 -29.55 8.15 -12.29
CA THR A 333 -28.65 7.00 -12.50
C THR A 333 -27.29 7.22 -11.83
#